data_AF-A0A7J5SCS3-F1
#
_entry.id   AF-A0A7J5SCS3-F1
#
_cell.length_a   1.000
_cell.length_b   1.000
_cell.length_c   1.000
_cell.angle_alpha   90.00
_cell.angle_beta   90.00
_cell.angle_gamma   90.00
#
_symmetry.space_group_name_H-M   'P 1'
#
loop_
_entity.id
_entity.type
_entity.pdbx_description
1 polymer ?
#
loop_
_entity_poly.entity_id
_entity_poly.type
_entity_poly.pdbx_seq_one_letter_code
_entity_poly.pdbx_strand_id
1 'polypeptide(L)'
;MTQYSIVTDLDRCVGCLACSVACKVVNGVPTGSFWNKTLRIGPNPKEGGSGQWPDVELYFLNVQCQHCENPECVKVCPTEASHVREDGTVQIDKSKCIGCQFCAMACPYGVRYLNEEERVVEKCTLCEQKIAQDELPPCVAQCSARARFFGDIEKGVGTFEAPWVVPVTGGDVSYEKQSKTRITLEECVQPFSESDVHHLPNAGNDPSFVYILRDRTWQGGGE
;
A
#
# COMPACT_ATOMS: atom_id res chain seq x y z
N MET A 1 -0.37 -15.34 13.19
CA MET A 1 0.01 -14.07 13.86
C MET A 1 -0.59 -12.97 13.02
N THR A 2 -1.10 -11.89 13.61
CA THR A 2 -1.68 -10.78 12.84
C THR A 2 -0.66 -10.22 11.85
N GLN A 3 -1.03 -10.05 10.59
CA GLN A 3 -0.18 -9.44 9.57
C GLN A 3 -0.97 -8.36 8.83
N TYR A 4 -0.82 -7.12 9.31
CA TYR A 4 -1.50 -6.01 8.67
C TYR A 4 -0.97 -5.72 7.27
N SER A 5 -1.89 -5.39 6.38
CA SER A 5 -1.63 -5.21 4.96
C SER A 5 -2.59 -4.18 4.34
N ILE A 6 -2.28 -3.79 3.11
CA ILE A 6 -3.19 -3.07 2.23
C ILE A 6 -3.40 -3.91 0.97
N VAL A 7 -4.65 -4.05 0.59
CA VAL A 7 -5.04 -4.53 -0.74
C VAL A 7 -5.40 -3.34 -1.62
N THR A 8 -4.91 -3.33 -2.86
CA THR A 8 -5.24 -2.32 -3.87
C THR A 8 -5.94 -2.97 -5.06
N ASP A 9 -7.20 -2.61 -5.29
CA ASP A 9 -7.94 -2.87 -6.52
C ASP A 9 -7.45 -1.92 -7.63
N LEU A 10 -6.64 -2.45 -8.53
CA LEU A 10 -6.03 -1.73 -9.64
C LEU A 10 -7.03 -1.44 -10.77
N ASP A 11 -8.19 -2.11 -10.78
CA ASP A 11 -9.27 -1.78 -11.71
C ASP A 11 -10.00 -0.50 -11.35
N ARG A 12 -10.03 -0.20 -10.06
CA ARG A 12 -10.62 1.04 -9.55
C ARG A 12 -9.62 2.18 -9.51
N CYS A 13 -8.32 1.90 -9.42
CA CYS A 13 -7.30 2.94 -9.29
C CYS A 13 -7.23 3.83 -10.54
N VAL A 14 -7.49 5.14 -10.36
CA VAL A 14 -7.46 6.15 -11.44
C VAL A 14 -6.18 7.00 -11.44
N GLY A 15 -5.20 6.67 -10.60
CA GLY A 15 -3.92 7.39 -10.58
C GLY A 15 -3.99 8.85 -10.08
N CYS A 16 -5.00 9.22 -9.28
CA CYS A 16 -5.21 10.60 -8.83
C CYS A 16 -4.17 11.16 -7.84
N LEU A 17 -3.26 10.31 -7.34
CA LEU A 17 -2.20 10.65 -6.38
C LEU A 17 -2.67 11.12 -4.99
N ALA A 18 -3.98 11.09 -4.69
CA ALA A 18 -4.53 11.47 -3.38
C ALA A 18 -3.88 10.68 -2.24
N CYS A 19 -3.63 9.39 -2.45
CA CYS A 19 -2.97 8.52 -1.47
C CYS A 19 -1.50 8.92 -1.19
N SER A 20 -0.77 9.41 -2.20
CA SER A 20 0.58 9.93 -2.04
C SER A 20 0.59 11.27 -1.29
N VAL A 21 -0.32 12.19 -1.63
CA VAL A 21 -0.45 13.49 -0.96
C VAL A 21 -0.87 13.31 0.50
N ALA A 22 -1.88 12.49 0.78
CA ALA A 22 -2.33 12.21 2.14
C ALA A 22 -1.22 11.61 3.00
N CYS A 23 -0.42 10.70 2.43
CA CYS A 23 0.74 10.12 3.11
C CYS A 23 1.79 11.18 3.46
N LYS A 24 2.07 12.12 2.54
CA LYS A 24 3.00 13.24 2.78
C LYS A 24 2.52 14.14 3.90
N VAL A 25 1.26 14.56 3.87
CA VAL A 25 0.68 15.48 4.87
C VAL A 25 0.73 14.87 6.26
N VAL A 26 0.33 13.61 6.41
CA VAL A 26 0.24 12.98 7.74
C VAL A 26 1.60 12.61 8.33
N ASN A 27 2.59 12.28 7.50
CA ASN A 27 3.90 11.82 7.97
C ASN A 27 5.01 12.86 7.80
N GLY A 28 4.69 14.09 7.37
CA GLY A 28 5.70 15.14 7.15
C GLY A 28 6.73 14.81 6.07
N VAL A 29 6.36 14.00 5.06
CA VAL A 29 7.33 13.52 4.06
C VAL A 29 7.74 14.66 3.12
N PRO A 30 9.04 14.98 3.00
CA PRO A 30 9.50 16.14 2.25
C PRO A 30 9.20 16.03 0.75
N THR A 31 9.13 17.17 0.07
CA THR A 31 9.01 17.23 -1.40
C THR A 31 10.17 16.47 -2.06
N GLY A 32 9.88 15.72 -3.12
CA GLY A 32 10.87 14.83 -3.78
C GLY A 32 10.96 13.42 -3.18
N SER A 33 10.60 13.23 -1.91
CA SER A 33 10.55 11.91 -1.26
C SER A 33 9.15 11.30 -1.30
N PHE A 34 9.05 9.98 -1.40
CA PHE A 34 7.75 9.29 -1.51
C PHE A 34 7.74 8.00 -0.71
N TRP A 35 6.85 7.92 0.28
CA TRP A 35 6.58 6.68 1.04
C TRP A 35 5.59 5.76 0.31
N ASN A 36 4.78 6.34 -0.58
CA ASN A 36 3.84 5.68 -1.48
C ASN A 36 3.93 6.31 -2.87
N LYS A 37 4.38 5.54 -3.85
CA LYS A 37 4.55 5.95 -5.25
C LYS A 37 3.41 5.35 -6.08
N THR A 38 2.80 6.14 -6.96
CA THR A 38 1.86 5.63 -7.96
C THR A 38 2.57 5.60 -9.30
N LEU A 39 2.76 4.40 -9.86
CA LEU A 39 3.41 4.17 -11.14
C LEU A 39 2.34 3.94 -12.20
N ARG A 40 2.48 4.60 -13.34
CA ARG A 40 1.68 4.31 -14.53
C ARG A 40 2.31 3.12 -15.24
N ILE A 41 1.56 2.05 -15.42
CA ILE A 41 1.97 0.88 -16.19
C ILE A 41 1.31 0.95 -17.56
N GLY A 42 2.11 0.87 -18.61
CA GLY A 42 1.66 1.01 -20.00
C GLY A 42 1.54 2.47 -20.50
N PRO A 43 0.93 2.69 -21.68
CA PRO A 43 0.10 1.73 -22.40
C PRO A 43 0.91 0.58 -22.99
N ASN A 44 0.43 -0.65 -22.82
CA ASN A 44 0.98 -1.87 -23.41
C ASN A 44 -0.01 -2.43 -24.44
N PRO A 45 0.43 -3.05 -25.55
CA PRO A 45 -0.47 -3.76 -26.46
C PRO A 45 -1.22 -4.88 -25.75
N LYS A 46 -2.52 -5.03 -26.01
CA LYS A 46 -3.28 -6.18 -25.52
C LYS A 46 -2.91 -7.44 -26.31
N GLU A 47 -2.69 -8.54 -25.61
CA GLU A 47 -2.50 -9.84 -26.26
C GLU A 47 -3.74 -10.21 -27.10
N GLY A 48 -3.53 -10.65 -28.33
CA GLY A 48 -4.62 -10.96 -29.28
C GLY A 48 -5.36 -9.73 -29.83
N GLY A 49 -4.91 -8.50 -29.52
CA GLY A 49 -5.44 -7.27 -30.12
C GLY A 49 -5.16 -7.19 -31.63
N SER A 50 -5.87 -6.29 -32.32
CA SER A 50 -5.75 -6.08 -33.77
C SER A 50 -4.37 -5.55 -34.22
N GLY A 51 -3.49 -5.21 -33.27
CA GLY A 51 -2.20 -4.58 -33.52
C GLY A 51 -2.30 -3.12 -33.98
N GLN A 52 -3.51 -2.55 -33.99
CA GLN A 52 -3.78 -1.14 -34.28
C GLN A 52 -4.25 -0.41 -33.03
N TRP A 53 -4.00 0.90 -32.96
CA TRP A 53 -4.63 1.76 -31.97
C TRP A 53 -6.17 1.67 -32.12
N PRO A 54 -6.97 1.42 -31.05
CA PRO A 54 -6.66 1.63 -29.63
C PRO A 54 -6.53 0.35 -28.75
N ASP A 55 -6.03 -0.78 -29.27
CA ASP A 55 -5.94 -2.05 -28.52
C ASP A 55 -4.78 -2.08 -27.51
N VAL A 56 -4.83 -1.20 -26.52
CA VAL A 56 -3.84 -1.07 -25.44
C VAL A 56 -4.47 -1.19 -24.06
N GLU A 57 -3.68 -1.60 -23.09
CA GLU A 57 -4.02 -1.63 -21.67
C GLU A 57 -3.09 -0.76 -20.83
N LEU A 58 -3.65 -0.21 -19.76
CA LEU A 58 -2.95 0.66 -18.83
C LEU A 58 -3.61 0.51 -17.45
N TYR A 59 -2.80 0.58 -16.40
CA TYR A 59 -3.28 0.67 -15.02
C TYR A 59 -2.28 1.43 -14.14
N PHE A 60 -2.66 1.71 -12.90
CA PHE A 60 -1.84 2.47 -11.95
C PHE A 60 -1.44 1.62 -10.76
N LEU A 61 -0.16 1.24 -10.69
CA LEU A 61 0.40 0.42 -9.62
C LEU A 61 0.92 1.27 -8.46
N ASN A 62 0.41 1.03 -7.25
CA ASN A 62 0.93 1.68 -6.05
C ASN A 62 2.08 0.87 -5.43
N VAL A 63 3.27 1.45 -5.34
CA VAL A 63 4.46 0.82 -4.75
C VAL A 63 4.85 1.56 -3.46
N GLN A 64 4.89 0.82 -2.35
CA GLN A 64 5.27 1.28 -1.02
C GLN A 64 5.87 0.15 -0.18
N CYS A 65 6.28 0.41 1.07
CA CYS A 65 6.72 -0.67 1.96
C CYS A 65 5.65 -1.76 2.04
N GLN A 66 6.06 -2.98 1.68
CA GLN A 66 5.17 -4.14 1.62
C GLN A 66 5.02 -4.84 2.98
N HIS A 67 5.57 -4.26 4.07
CA HIS A 67 5.58 -4.83 5.42
C HIS A 67 5.76 -6.36 5.41
N CYS A 68 6.84 -6.79 4.75
CA CYS A 68 7.07 -8.19 4.43
C CYS A 68 7.24 -9.04 5.70
N GLU A 69 6.80 -10.29 5.65
CA GLU A 69 6.91 -11.25 6.77
C GLU A 69 8.37 -11.63 7.04
N ASN A 70 9.18 -11.73 5.98
CA ASN A 70 10.61 -12.06 6.05
C ASN A 70 11.50 -10.87 5.58
N PRO A 71 11.48 -9.72 6.29
CA PRO A 71 12.03 -8.48 5.77
C PRO A 71 13.58 -8.45 5.78
N GLU A 72 14.20 -8.56 4.60
CA GLU A 72 15.66 -8.41 4.43
C GLU A 72 16.21 -7.13 5.04
N CYS A 73 15.46 -6.03 4.92
CA CYS A 73 15.80 -4.74 5.49
C CYS A 73 15.93 -4.72 7.03
N VAL A 74 15.33 -5.68 7.75
CA VAL A 74 15.53 -5.89 9.19
C VAL A 74 16.80 -6.71 9.42
N LYS A 75 16.97 -7.82 8.68
CA LYS A 75 18.11 -8.74 8.81
C LYS A 75 19.47 -8.04 8.65
N VAL A 76 19.55 -7.06 7.74
CA VAL A 76 20.80 -6.33 7.46
C VAL A 76 21.05 -5.12 8.38
N CYS A 77 20.15 -4.81 9.31
CA CYS A 77 20.27 -3.60 10.14
C CYS A 77 21.23 -3.84 11.32
N PRO A 78 22.41 -3.21 11.34
CA PRO A 78 23.44 -3.53 12.35
C PRO A 78 23.12 -2.99 13.75
N THR A 79 22.20 -2.03 13.85
CA THR A 79 21.80 -1.39 15.12
C THR A 79 20.42 -1.82 15.60
N GLU A 80 19.79 -2.77 14.90
CA GLU A 80 18.42 -3.24 15.19
C GLU A 80 17.38 -2.10 15.15
N ALA A 81 17.69 -1.00 14.46
CA ALA A 81 16.75 0.10 14.26
C ALA A 81 15.52 -0.36 13.46
N SER A 82 15.74 -1.10 12.37
CA SER A 82 14.64 -1.77 11.66
C SER A 82 14.22 -3.02 12.41
N HIS A 83 12.94 -3.16 12.72
CA HIS A 83 12.39 -4.30 13.47
C HIS A 83 10.96 -4.61 13.03
N VAL A 84 10.45 -5.79 13.38
CA VAL A 84 9.06 -6.22 13.15
C VAL A 84 8.31 -6.11 14.48
N ARG A 85 7.11 -5.54 14.46
CA ARG A 85 6.21 -5.47 15.63
C ARG A 85 5.30 -6.70 15.70
N GLU A 86 4.63 -6.88 16.84
CA GLU A 86 3.67 -7.98 17.06
C GLU A 86 2.50 -7.99 16.06
N ASP A 87 2.19 -6.83 15.47
CA ASP A 87 1.15 -6.64 14.46
C ASP A 87 1.62 -6.92 13.01
N GLY A 88 2.82 -7.47 12.85
CA GLY A 88 3.45 -7.77 11.56
C GLY A 88 4.00 -6.54 10.84
N THR A 89 3.88 -5.34 11.41
CA THR A 89 4.39 -4.14 10.76
C THR A 89 5.89 -4.00 10.94
N VAL A 90 6.62 -3.89 9.83
CA VAL A 90 8.03 -3.47 9.85
C VAL A 90 8.13 -2.00 10.23
N GLN A 91 8.93 -1.63 11.22
CA GLN A 91 9.16 -0.26 11.71
C GLN A 91 10.63 0.13 11.74
N ILE A 92 10.91 1.41 12.00
CA ILE A 92 12.26 1.95 12.19
C ILE A 92 12.27 2.78 13.48
N ASP A 93 13.11 2.38 14.43
CA ASP A 93 13.48 3.22 15.58
C ASP A 93 14.52 4.26 15.13
N LYS A 94 14.08 5.51 15.00
CA LYS A 94 14.92 6.62 14.56
C LYS A 94 16.09 6.88 15.53
N SER A 95 15.94 6.58 16.82
CA SER A 95 16.98 6.83 17.84
C SER A 95 18.19 5.88 17.70
N LYS A 96 17.97 4.68 17.16
CA LYS A 96 19.01 3.69 16.88
C LYS A 96 19.56 3.76 15.45
N CYS A 97 18.89 4.49 14.57
CA CYS A 97 19.25 4.53 13.17
C CYS A 97 20.51 5.41 12.96
N ILE A 98 21.55 4.82 12.38
CA ILE A 98 22.81 5.52 12.08
C ILE A 98 22.93 5.97 10.62
N GLY A 99 21.86 5.88 9.84
CA GLY A 99 21.86 6.34 8.44
C GLY A 99 22.75 5.54 7.47
N CYS A 100 23.13 4.30 7.80
CA CYS A 100 24.06 3.50 6.96
C CYS A 100 23.47 2.99 5.63
N GLN A 101 22.15 3.09 5.44
CA GLN A 101 21.42 2.73 4.20
C GLN A 101 21.49 1.26 3.75
N PHE A 102 22.07 0.35 4.54
CA PHE A 102 22.06 -1.09 4.22
C PHE A 102 20.64 -1.63 4.00
N CYS A 103 19.69 -1.22 4.85
CA CYS A 103 18.30 -1.61 4.72
C CYS A 103 17.61 -1.02 3.48
N ALA A 104 18.10 0.10 2.93
CA ALA A 104 17.59 0.67 1.68
C ALA A 104 18.08 -0.12 0.48
N MET A 105 19.37 -0.48 0.46
CA MET A 105 19.96 -1.32 -0.60
C MET A 105 19.40 -2.73 -0.62
N ALA A 106 19.11 -3.31 0.55
CA ALA A 106 18.54 -4.65 0.67
C ALA A 106 17.04 -4.73 0.33
N CYS A 107 16.34 -3.60 0.19
CA CYS A 107 14.91 -3.61 -0.07
C CYS A 107 14.64 -3.85 -1.57
N PRO A 108 14.00 -4.97 -1.96
CA PRO A 108 13.78 -5.30 -3.38
C PRO A 108 12.87 -4.29 -4.10
N TYR A 109 12.09 -3.52 -3.35
CA TYR A 109 11.10 -2.59 -3.89
C TYR A 109 11.60 -1.14 -3.98
N GLY A 110 12.77 -0.80 -3.43
CA GLY A 110 13.30 0.57 -3.46
C GLY A 110 12.40 1.61 -2.76
N VAL A 111 11.75 1.21 -1.65
CA VAL A 111 10.75 2.00 -0.90
C VAL A 111 11.26 2.55 0.43
N ARG A 112 12.58 2.53 0.63
CA ARG A 112 13.31 3.14 1.75
C ARG A 112 14.25 4.21 1.19
N TYR A 113 14.37 5.34 1.87
CA TYR A 113 15.33 6.40 1.51
C TYR A 113 15.96 7.00 2.77
N LEU A 114 17.13 7.62 2.61
CA LEU A 114 17.76 8.40 3.68
C LEU A 114 17.12 9.79 3.73
N ASN A 115 16.54 10.15 4.86
CA ASN A 115 16.22 11.54 5.15
C ASN A 115 17.54 12.26 5.49
N GLU A 116 17.98 13.17 4.62
CA GLU A 116 19.29 13.84 4.77
C GLU A 116 19.34 14.82 5.94
N GLU A 117 18.19 15.39 6.32
CA GLU A 117 18.07 16.34 7.42
C GLU A 117 18.19 15.61 8.77
N GLU A 118 17.39 14.56 8.96
CA GLU A 118 17.41 13.77 10.20
C GLU A 118 18.55 12.73 10.23
N ARG A 119 19.17 12.44 9.09
CA ARG A 119 20.20 11.40 8.89
C ARG A 119 19.74 9.99 9.28
N VAL A 120 18.45 9.72 9.14
CA VAL A 120 17.85 8.40 9.39
C VAL A 120 17.11 7.90 8.16
N VAL A 121 16.97 6.58 8.04
CA VAL A 121 16.19 5.98 6.94
C VAL A 121 14.70 6.10 7.25
N GLU A 122 13.92 6.45 6.24
CA GLU A 122 12.47 6.56 6.30
C GLU A 122 11.78 5.64 5.27
N LYS A 123 10.53 5.30 5.57
CA LYS A 123 9.65 4.46 4.75
C LYS A 123 8.20 4.57 5.24
N CYS A 124 7.26 4.03 4.48
CA CYS A 124 5.91 3.78 4.97
C CYS A 124 5.94 2.95 6.28
N THR A 125 5.20 3.40 7.28
CA THR A 125 5.05 2.79 8.62
C THR A 125 3.73 2.05 8.77
N LEU A 126 3.01 1.84 7.67
CA LEU A 126 1.58 1.50 7.64
C LEU A 126 0.68 2.48 8.40
N CYS A 127 1.19 3.68 8.74
CA CYS A 127 0.51 4.62 9.62
C CYS A 127 0.13 3.98 10.97
N GLU A 128 1.07 3.26 11.58
CA GLU A 128 0.91 2.65 12.90
C GLU A 128 0.30 3.60 13.93
N GLN A 129 0.69 4.88 13.91
CA GLN A 129 0.15 5.91 14.80
C GLN A 129 -1.35 6.14 14.64
N LYS A 130 -1.92 5.79 13.48
CA LYS A 130 -3.35 5.88 13.16
C LYS A 130 -4.08 4.58 13.45
N ILE A 131 -3.48 3.44 13.07
CA ILE A 131 -4.05 2.12 13.35
C ILE A 131 -4.19 1.88 14.86
N ALA A 132 -3.23 2.34 15.66
CA ALA A 132 -3.31 2.28 17.13
C ALA A 132 -4.52 3.04 17.72
N GLN A 133 -5.16 3.91 16.95
CA GLN A 133 -6.35 4.67 17.31
C GLN A 133 -7.62 4.18 16.60
N ASP A 134 -7.60 2.99 16.01
CA ASP A 134 -8.70 2.44 15.20
C ASP A 134 -9.05 3.31 13.97
N GLU A 135 -8.08 4.10 13.49
CA GLU A 135 -8.19 4.87 12.26
C GLU A 135 -7.58 4.11 11.08
N LEU A 136 -8.22 4.24 9.91
CA LEU A 136 -7.64 3.74 8.67
C LEU A 136 -6.38 4.54 8.28
N PRO A 137 -5.36 3.90 7.66
CA PRO A 137 -4.25 4.61 7.07
C PRO A 137 -4.76 5.71 6.10
N PRO A 138 -4.23 6.95 6.14
CA PRO A 138 -4.68 8.04 5.28
C PRO A 138 -4.66 7.73 3.78
N CYS A 139 -3.72 6.88 3.33
CA CYS A 139 -3.66 6.45 1.94
C CYS A 139 -4.84 5.55 1.52
N VAL A 140 -5.51 4.91 2.47
CA VAL A 140 -6.76 4.15 2.32
C VAL A 140 -7.94 5.11 2.53
N ALA A 141 -7.92 5.90 3.62
CA ALA A 141 -9.00 6.80 3.99
C ALA A 141 -9.31 7.88 2.92
N GLN A 142 -8.28 8.35 2.19
CA GLN A 142 -8.39 9.40 1.18
C GLN A 142 -8.43 8.86 -0.25
N CYS A 143 -8.59 7.55 -0.44
CA CYS A 143 -8.63 6.96 -1.77
C CYS A 143 -9.93 7.33 -2.49
N SER A 144 -9.88 8.32 -3.38
CA SER A 144 -11.08 8.87 -4.05
C SER A 144 -11.86 7.83 -4.87
N ALA A 145 -11.16 6.87 -5.47
CA ALA A 145 -11.77 5.78 -6.21
C ALA A 145 -12.24 4.60 -5.33
N ARG A 146 -11.92 4.63 -4.03
CA ARG A 146 -12.06 3.49 -3.12
C ARG A 146 -11.42 2.23 -3.72
N ALA A 147 -10.16 2.37 -4.10
CA ALA A 147 -9.33 1.33 -4.68
C ALA A 147 -8.44 0.66 -3.63
N ARG A 148 -8.33 1.21 -2.42
CA ARG A 148 -7.40 0.74 -1.39
C ARG A 148 -8.19 0.39 -0.13
N PHE A 149 -7.86 -0.74 0.48
CA PHE A 149 -8.50 -1.24 1.69
C PHE A 149 -7.40 -1.72 2.65
N PHE A 150 -7.65 -1.65 3.95
CA PHE A 150 -6.71 -2.03 5.01
C PHE A 150 -7.29 -3.18 5.83
N GLY A 151 -6.45 -4.14 6.21
CA GLY A 151 -6.91 -5.29 6.97
C GLY A 151 -5.77 -6.20 7.41
N ASP A 152 -6.16 -7.29 8.07
CA ASP A 152 -5.28 -8.39 8.45
C ASP A 152 -5.37 -9.48 7.39
N ILE A 153 -4.26 -9.78 6.71
CA ILE A 153 -4.26 -10.72 5.58
C ILE A 153 -4.65 -12.14 6.01
N GLU A 154 -4.37 -12.52 7.26
CA GLU A 154 -4.71 -13.83 7.82
C GLU A 154 -6.22 -14.05 7.97
N LYS A 155 -7.02 -12.97 7.97
CA LYS A 155 -8.48 -13.03 8.01
C LYS A 155 -9.12 -13.13 6.62
N GLY A 156 -8.31 -13.07 5.57
CA GLY A 156 -8.74 -13.10 4.18
C GLY A 156 -8.89 -11.70 3.57
N VAL A 157 -8.52 -11.58 2.30
CA VAL A 157 -8.51 -10.29 1.57
C VAL A 157 -9.90 -9.65 1.48
N GLY A 158 -10.97 -10.45 1.45
CA GLY A 158 -12.35 -9.97 1.41
C GLY A 158 -12.75 -9.11 2.63
N THR A 159 -12.12 -9.34 3.80
CA THR A 159 -12.45 -8.63 5.04
C THR A 159 -11.77 -7.27 5.18
N PHE A 160 -10.97 -6.85 4.20
CA PHE A 160 -10.26 -5.57 4.28
C PHE A 160 -11.25 -4.41 4.17
N GLU A 161 -11.02 -3.36 4.93
CA GLU A 161 -11.97 -2.26 5.06
C GLU A 161 -11.50 -0.97 4.41
N ALA A 162 -12.45 -0.19 3.91
CA ALA A 162 -12.27 1.17 3.41
C ALA A 162 -13.39 2.09 3.91
N PRO A 163 -13.26 3.42 3.80
CA PRO A 163 -14.33 4.32 4.20
C PRO A 163 -15.59 4.13 3.34
N TRP A 164 -16.74 4.23 4.00
CA TRP A 164 -18.04 4.21 3.34
C TRP A 164 -18.83 5.49 3.56
N VAL A 165 -19.92 5.62 2.82
CA VAL A 165 -20.79 6.79 2.86
C VAL A 165 -21.84 6.63 3.98
N VAL A 166 -22.13 7.74 4.66
CA VAL A 166 -23.32 7.84 5.50
C VAL A 166 -24.48 8.38 4.65
N PRO A 167 -25.72 7.91 4.82
CA PRO A 167 -26.88 8.48 4.13
C PRO A 167 -27.04 9.96 4.47
N VAL A 168 -26.85 10.84 3.48
CA VAL A 168 -26.95 12.30 3.66
C VAL A 168 -28.39 12.77 3.84
N THR A 169 -29.37 11.98 3.41
CA THR A 169 -30.79 12.23 3.60
C THR A 169 -31.34 11.34 4.72
N GLY A 170 -31.28 11.83 5.97
CA GLY A 170 -31.94 11.17 7.11
C GLY A 170 -31.05 10.32 8.02
N GLY A 171 -29.73 10.51 7.99
CA GLY A 171 -28.79 9.86 8.92
C GLY A 171 -27.99 10.88 9.75
N ASP A 172 -27.24 10.37 10.74
CA ASP A 172 -26.24 11.16 11.44
C ASP A 172 -25.04 11.44 10.50
N VAL A 173 -24.91 12.69 10.10
CA VAL A 173 -23.82 13.20 9.26
C VAL A 173 -22.69 13.83 10.07
N SER A 174 -22.62 13.54 11.38
CA SER A 174 -21.51 13.96 12.23
C SER A 174 -20.17 13.45 11.69
N TYR A 175 -19.12 14.25 11.90
CA TYR A 175 -17.76 13.88 11.53
C TYR A 175 -17.34 12.54 12.15
N GLU A 176 -17.72 12.29 13.41
CA GLU A 176 -17.42 11.03 14.08
C GLU A 176 -18.07 9.84 13.38
N LYS A 177 -19.36 9.94 13.02
CA LYS A 177 -20.03 8.86 12.30
C LYS A 177 -19.41 8.63 10.92
N GLN A 178 -19.16 9.70 10.17
CA GLN A 178 -18.53 9.63 8.85
C GLN A 178 -17.14 8.99 8.90
N SER A 179 -16.30 9.44 9.83
CA SER A 179 -14.92 8.96 9.99
C SER A 179 -14.81 7.51 10.45
N LYS A 180 -15.86 6.94 11.06
CA LYS A 180 -15.91 5.55 11.53
C LYS A 180 -16.72 4.60 10.63
N THR A 181 -17.43 5.10 9.62
CA THR A 181 -18.20 4.22 8.72
C THR A 181 -17.25 3.49 7.77
N ARG A 182 -17.39 2.17 7.68
CA ARG A 182 -16.56 1.26 6.88
C ARG A 182 -17.42 0.42 5.94
N ILE A 183 -16.79 -0.08 4.87
CA ILE A 183 -17.29 -1.17 4.03
C ILE A 183 -16.16 -2.18 3.86
N THR A 184 -16.51 -3.45 3.74
CA THR A 184 -15.54 -4.48 3.40
C THR A 184 -15.22 -4.50 1.90
N LEU A 185 -14.10 -5.10 1.52
CA LEU A 185 -13.70 -5.24 0.14
C LEU A 185 -14.72 -6.07 -0.63
N GLU A 186 -15.14 -7.22 -0.08
CA GLU A 186 -16.10 -8.13 -0.71
C GLU A 186 -17.45 -7.46 -1.02
N GLU A 187 -17.93 -6.57 -0.15
CA GLU A 187 -19.18 -5.82 -0.38
C GLU A 187 -19.03 -4.68 -1.41
N CYS A 188 -17.80 -4.22 -1.67
CA CYS A 188 -17.54 -2.99 -2.40
C CYS A 188 -17.03 -3.19 -3.83
N VAL A 189 -16.29 -4.27 -4.10
CA VAL A 189 -15.62 -4.48 -5.38
C VAL A 189 -16.34 -5.52 -6.24
N GLN A 190 -16.05 -5.55 -7.54
CA GLN A 190 -16.55 -6.64 -8.40
C GLN A 190 -15.94 -7.97 -7.94
N PRO A 191 -16.63 -9.11 -8.16
CA PRO A 191 -16.05 -10.41 -7.87
C PRO A 191 -14.66 -10.58 -8.50
N PHE A 192 -13.80 -11.32 -7.82
CA PHE A 192 -12.46 -11.67 -8.27
C PHE A 192 -12.13 -13.07 -7.79
N SER A 193 -11.18 -13.71 -8.47
CA SER A 193 -10.68 -15.05 -8.20
C SER A 193 -9.22 -14.98 -7.74
N GLU A 194 -8.65 -16.11 -7.32
CA GLU A 194 -7.24 -16.17 -6.93
C GLU A 194 -6.28 -15.76 -8.06
N SER A 195 -6.65 -15.98 -9.33
CA SER A 195 -5.80 -15.57 -10.47
C SER A 195 -5.74 -14.06 -10.69
N ASP A 196 -6.69 -13.31 -10.14
CA ASP A 196 -6.71 -11.84 -10.20
C ASP A 196 -5.88 -11.21 -9.06
N VAL A 197 -5.39 -12.03 -8.12
CA VAL A 197 -4.66 -11.60 -6.93
C VAL A 197 -3.16 -11.70 -7.19
N HIS A 198 -2.48 -10.56 -7.09
CA HIS A 198 -1.06 -10.42 -7.36
C HIS A 198 -0.30 -9.83 -6.16
N HIS A 199 0.99 -10.14 -6.12
CA HIS A 199 1.95 -9.57 -5.18
C HIS A 199 3.12 -8.94 -5.94
N LEU A 200 3.81 -7.99 -5.31
CA LEU A 200 5.12 -7.56 -5.84
C LEU A 200 6.13 -8.74 -5.79
N PRO A 201 7.23 -8.68 -6.56
CA PRO A 201 8.17 -9.78 -6.68
C PRO A 201 8.66 -10.28 -5.32
N ASN A 202 8.50 -11.57 -5.05
CA ASN A 202 8.98 -12.19 -3.83
C ASN A 202 10.45 -12.61 -3.99
N ALA A 203 11.36 -11.89 -3.35
CA ALA A 203 12.79 -12.19 -3.32
C ALA A 203 13.17 -13.05 -2.09
N GLY A 204 12.25 -13.88 -1.60
CA GLY A 204 12.37 -14.63 -0.34
C GLY A 204 11.98 -13.82 0.90
N ASN A 205 11.24 -12.71 0.70
CA ASN A 205 10.88 -11.77 1.74
C ASN A 205 9.37 -11.75 2.05
N ASP A 206 8.53 -12.42 1.26
CA ASP A 206 7.09 -12.60 1.49
C ASP A 206 6.34 -11.26 1.69
N PRO A 207 6.13 -10.47 0.62
CA PRO A 207 5.39 -9.21 0.72
C PRO A 207 3.93 -9.43 1.15
N SER A 208 3.49 -8.72 2.19
CA SER A 208 2.12 -8.88 2.72
C SER A 208 1.07 -8.14 1.90
N PHE A 209 1.47 -7.14 1.10
CA PHE A 209 0.55 -6.31 0.33
C PHE A 209 0.03 -7.03 -0.92
N VAL A 210 -1.23 -6.75 -1.25
CA VAL A 210 -1.98 -7.46 -2.27
C VAL A 210 -2.50 -6.50 -3.33
N TYR A 211 -2.54 -6.96 -4.58
CA TYR A 211 -3.04 -6.20 -5.71
C TYR A 211 -4.09 -7.02 -6.46
N ILE A 212 -5.26 -6.45 -6.70
CA ILE A 212 -6.28 -7.08 -7.53
C ILE A 212 -6.24 -6.43 -8.91
N LEU A 213 -6.07 -7.22 -9.96
CA LEU A 213 -6.10 -6.76 -11.35
C LEU A 213 -6.89 -7.77 -12.18
N ARG A 214 -7.98 -7.32 -12.80
CA ARG A 214 -8.81 -8.13 -13.69
C ARG A 214 -8.60 -7.73 -15.14
N ASP A 215 -8.76 -8.71 -16.03
CA ASP A 215 -8.83 -8.52 -17.49
C ASP A 215 -7.64 -7.75 -18.10
N ARG A 216 -6.48 -7.73 -17.43
CA ARG A 216 -5.25 -7.05 -17.85
C ARG A 216 -4.02 -7.82 -17.40
N THR A 217 -2.91 -7.62 -18.12
CA THR A 217 -1.65 -8.32 -17.80
C THR A 217 -0.95 -7.67 -16.62
N TRP A 218 -0.61 -8.47 -15.60
CA TRP A 218 0.23 -8.03 -14.49
C TRP A 218 1.66 -7.75 -14.96
N GLN A 219 2.16 -6.56 -14.69
CA GLN A 219 3.51 -6.07 -15.03
C GLN A 219 4.26 -5.55 -13.79
N GLY A 220 3.82 -5.95 -12.58
CA GLY A 220 4.51 -5.57 -11.35
C GLY A 220 5.80 -6.38 -11.09
N GLY A 221 6.17 -7.28 -12.00
CA GLY A 221 7.31 -8.20 -11.92
C GLY A 221 6.93 -9.55 -11.30
N GLY A 222 7.87 -10.50 -11.33
CA GLY A 222 7.74 -11.82 -10.68
C GLY A 222 7.29 -12.98 -11.56
N GLU A 223 7.46 -12.89 -12.90
CA GLU A 223 7.44 -14.07 -13.77
C GLU A 223 8.71 -14.91 -13.62
#